data_AF-A0A820RKY1-F1
#
_entry.id   AF-A0A820RKY1-F1
#
_cell.length_a   1.000
_cell.length_b   1.000
_cell.length_c   1.000
_cell.angle_alpha   90.00
_cell.angle_beta   90.00
_cell.angle_gamma   90.00
#
_symmetry.space_group_name_H-M   'P 1'
#
loop_
_entity.id
_entity.type
_entity.pdbx_description
1 polymer ?
#
loop_
_entity_poly.entity_id
_entity_poly.type
_entity_poly.pdbx_seq_one_letter_code
_entity_poly.pdbx_strand_id
1 'polypeptide(L)'
;QWLDSSYQQTILPDSPWQKILDDLEPALANKVRQQFNSPERRQMLIELLGRLFHIKLLRSEPYDPNSLGPPLITEEHRRKLENEAKSWLQIQTHKSALEIGAGINTYINQWQI
;
A
#
# COMPACT_ATOMS: atom_id res chain seq x y z
N GLN A 1 13.24 31.55 8.18
CA GLN A 1 13.80 30.65 7.14
C GLN A 1 14.05 29.24 7.72
N TRP A 2 13.01 28.57 8.23
CA TRP A 2 13.12 27.19 8.76
C TRP A 2 12.09 26.23 8.14
N LEU A 3 11.08 26.77 7.45
CA LEU A 3 10.10 25.99 6.69
C LEU A 3 10.63 25.55 5.33
N ASP A 4 11.67 26.20 4.80
CA ASP A 4 12.23 25.87 3.48
C ASP A 4 13.15 24.64 3.51
N SER A 5 13.76 24.30 4.66
CA SER A 5 14.72 23.18 4.74
C SER A 5 14.03 21.81 4.66
N SER A 6 12.88 21.64 5.31
CA SER A 6 12.11 20.39 5.24
C SER A 6 11.49 20.16 3.88
N TYR A 7 11.14 21.23 3.16
CA TYR A 7 10.54 21.16 1.83
C TYR A 7 11.58 20.86 0.74
N GLN A 8 12.82 21.35 0.88
CA GLN A 8 13.89 20.99 -0.05
C GLN A 8 14.36 19.54 0.12
N GLN A 9 14.23 18.96 1.32
CA GLN A 9 14.60 17.56 1.56
C GLN A 9 13.62 16.54 0.98
N THR A 10 12.36 16.89 0.71
CA THR A 10 11.37 15.97 0.11
C THR A 10 11.47 15.87 -1.41
N ILE A 11 12.17 16.81 -2.06
CA ILE A 11 12.22 16.92 -3.54
C ILE A 11 13.57 16.45 -4.10
N LEU A 12 14.56 16.17 -3.25
CA LEU A 12 15.86 15.71 -3.69
C LEU A 12 15.87 14.18 -3.90
N PRO A 13 16.37 13.68 -5.05
CA PRO A 13 16.75 12.28 -5.18
C PRO A 13 17.78 11.94 -4.08
N ASP A 14 17.70 10.75 -3.49
CA ASP A 14 18.39 10.32 -2.25
C ASP A 14 17.89 10.91 -0.93
N SER A 15 16.70 11.51 -0.90
CA SER A 15 16.07 11.86 0.37
C SER A 15 15.86 10.62 1.26
N PRO A 16 15.91 10.76 2.60
CA PRO A 16 15.58 9.67 3.51
C PRO A 16 14.20 9.04 3.22
N TRP A 17 13.25 9.84 2.74
CA TRP A 17 11.92 9.38 2.32
C TRP A 17 11.97 8.48 1.08
N GLN A 18 12.84 8.79 0.12
CA GLN A 18 13.06 7.96 -1.06
C GLN A 18 13.60 6.59 -0.64
N LYS A 19 14.58 6.55 0.28
CA LYS A 19 15.15 5.28 0.79
C LYS A 19 14.12 4.46 1.55
N ILE A 20 13.32 5.11 2.40
CA ILE A 20 12.21 4.46 3.09
C ILE A 20 11.22 3.87 2.09
N LEU A 21 10.86 4.62 1.03
CA LEU A 21 9.98 4.11 -0.02
C LEU A 21 10.62 2.96 -0.80
N ASP A 22 11.90 3.06 -1.15
CA ASP A 22 12.63 2.02 -1.88
C ASP A 22 12.75 0.71 -1.09
N ASP A 23 12.78 0.76 0.25
CA ASP A 23 12.78 -0.42 1.11
C ASP A 23 11.34 -0.92 1.43
N LEU A 24 10.38 0.01 1.58
CA LEU A 24 8.99 -0.27 1.91
C LEU A 24 8.24 -0.90 0.73
N GLU A 25 8.47 -0.40 -0.48
CA GLU A 25 7.81 -0.81 -1.70
C GLU A 25 7.97 -2.32 -2.00
N PRO A 26 9.20 -2.89 -2.00
CA PRO A 26 9.41 -4.33 -2.15
C PRO A 26 8.80 -5.15 -1.01
N ALA A 27 8.90 -4.67 0.23
CA ALA A 27 8.34 -5.36 1.40
C ALA A 27 6.81 -5.45 1.30
N LEU A 28 6.15 -4.35 0.93
CA LEU A 28 4.71 -4.31 0.72
C LEU A 28 4.30 -5.16 -0.49
N ALA A 29 5.03 -5.08 -1.61
CA ALA A 29 4.76 -5.88 -2.80
C ALA A 29 4.81 -7.39 -2.51
N ASN A 30 5.77 -7.84 -1.70
CA ASN A 30 5.85 -9.24 -1.28
C ASN A 30 4.64 -9.67 -0.44
N LYS A 31 4.19 -8.85 0.51
CA LYS A 31 2.98 -9.14 1.32
C LYS A 31 1.73 -9.14 0.46
N VAL A 32 1.63 -8.22 -0.51
CA VAL A 32 0.50 -8.13 -1.46
C VAL A 32 0.43 -9.39 -2.32
N ARG A 33 1.56 -9.89 -2.85
CA ARG A 33 1.61 -11.14 -3.64
C ARG A 33 1.07 -12.35 -2.86
N GLN A 34 1.27 -12.39 -1.55
CA GLN A 34 0.74 -13.47 -0.69
C GLN A 34 -0.80 -13.44 -0.56
N GLN A 35 -1.46 -12.33 -0.90
CA GLN A 35 -2.92 -12.19 -0.85
C GLN A 35 -3.60 -12.55 -2.18
N PHE A 36 -2.85 -12.95 -3.20
CA PHE A 36 -3.38 -13.19 -4.56
C PHE A 36 -4.12 -14.52 -4.75
N ASN A 37 -4.36 -15.24 -3.65
CA ASN A 37 -5.18 -16.45 -3.65
C ASN A 37 -6.64 -16.17 -4.06
N SER A 38 -7.14 -14.95 -3.83
CA SER A 38 -8.45 -14.50 -4.33
C SER A 38 -8.26 -13.55 -5.52
N PRO A 39 -8.79 -13.88 -6.72
CA PRO A 39 -8.70 -13.03 -7.90
C PRO A 39 -9.30 -11.64 -7.70
N GLU A 40 -10.44 -11.56 -7.00
CA GLU A 40 -11.16 -10.31 -6.72
C GLU A 40 -10.36 -9.43 -5.76
N ARG A 41 -9.82 -10.04 -4.70
CA ARG A 41 -8.96 -9.34 -3.74
C ARG A 41 -7.67 -8.85 -4.39
N ARG A 42 -7.04 -9.68 -5.24
CA ARG A 42 -5.87 -9.29 -6.02
C ARG A 42 -6.17 -8.05 -6.84
N GLN A 43 -7.26 -8.07 -7.59
CA GLN A 43 -7.58 -6.95 -8.47
C GLN A 43 -7.84 -5.67 -7.70
N MET A 44 -8.58 -5.77 -6.58
CA MET A 44 -8.85 -4.63 -5.72
C MET A 44 -7.56 -4.05 -5.13
N LEU A 45 -6.64 -4.91 -4.69
CA LEU A 45 -5.33 -4.47 -4.18
C LEU A 45 -4.49 -3.78 -5.26
N ILE A 46 -4.47 -4.31 -6.48
CA ILE A 46 -3.75 -3.70 -7.61
C ILE A 46 -4.38 -2.35 -8.00
N GLU A 47 -5.72 -2.27 -8.05
CA GLU A 47 -6.45 -1.03 -8.33
C GLU A 47 -6.13 0.06 -7.28
N LEU A 48 -6.12 -0.31 -5.98
CA LEU A 48 -5.81 0.60 -4.88
C LEU A 48 -4.35 1.05 -4.81
N LEU A 49 -3.40 0.16 -5.10
CA LEU A 49 -1.97 0.50 -5.17
C LEU A 49 -1.65 1.39 -6.39
N GLY A 50 -2.52 1.36 -7.39
CA GLY A 50 -2.43 2.17 -8.58
C GLY A 50 -1.48 1.61 -9.63
N ARG A 51 -1.66 2.13 -10.85
CA ARG A 51 -1.01 1.62 -12.06
C ARG A 51 0.53 1.69 -12.01
N LEU A 52 1.07 2.74 -11.40
CA LEU A 52 2.53 2.93 -11.32
C LEU A 52 3.19 1.88 -10.44
N PHE A 53 2.57 1.55 -9.30
CA PHE A 53 3.04 0.49 -8.40
C PHE A 53 2.98 -0.89 -9.07
N HIS A 54 1.91 -1.14 -9.82
CA HIS A 54 1.76 -2.39 -10.59
C HIS A 54 2.87 -2.55 -11.62
N ILE A 55 3.15 -1.53 -12.43
CA ILE A 55 4.20 -1.56 -13.45
C ILE A 55 5.59 -1.73 -12.83
N LYS A 56 5.85 -1.10 -11.69
CA LYS A 56 7.17 -1.11 -11.03
C LYS A 56 7.45 -2.44 -10.32
N LEU A 57 6.48 -2.97 -9.57
CA LEU A 57 6.72 -4.05 -8.60
C LEU A 57 5.88 -5.31 -8.81
N LEU A 58 4.76 -5.21 -9.54
CA LEU A 58 3.82 -6.32 -9.76
C LEU A 58 3.63 -6.62 -11.25
N ARG A 59 4.63 -6.31 -12.09
CA ARG A 59 4.55 -6.46 -13.55
C ARG A 59 4.23 -7.89 -14.01
N SER A 60 4.61 -8.89 -13.21
CA SER A 60 4.34 -10.31 -13.47
C SER A 60 2.85 -10.67 -13.30
N GLU A 61 2.05 -9.79 -12.71
CA GLU A 61 0.75 -10.14 -12.18
C GLU A 61 -0.36 -9.68 -13.12
N PRO A 62 -1.29 -10.57 -13.47
CA PRO A 62 -2.37 -10.23 -14.38
C PRO A 62 -3.29 -9.18 -13.74
N TYR A 63 -3.46 -8.06 -14.45
CA TYR A 63 -4.41 -7.00 -14.10
C TYR A 63 -5.46 -6.90 -15.19
N ASP A 64 -6.72 -7.07 -14.80
CA ASP A 64 -7.91 -6.91 -15.62
C ASP A 64 -8.87 -5.93 -14.91
N PRO A 65 -8.98 -4.67 -15.39
CA PRO A 65 -9.84 -3.66 -14.78
C PRO A 65 -11.34 -3.98 -14.89
N ASN A 66 -11.73 -4.91 -15.76
CA ASN A 66 -13.14 -5.26 -15.97
C ASN A 66 -13.62 -6.37 -15.03
N SER A 67 -12.73 -7.05 -14.32
CA SER A 67 -13.09 -8.19 -13.47
C SER A 67 -13.87 -7.79 -12.20
N LEU A 68 -13.86 -6.51 -11.83
CA LEU A 68 -14.58 -5.96 -10.68
C LEU A 68 -15.87 -5.21 -11.09
N GLY A 69 -16.33 -5.40 -12.33
CA GLY A 69 -17.52 -4.74 -12.87
C GLY A 69 -18.78 -5.62 -12.87
N PRO A 70 -19.98 -5.04 -13.00
CA PRO A 70 -21.20 -5.80 -13.26
C PRO A 70 -21.10 -6.56 -14.60
N PRO A 71 -21.66 -7.78 -14.72
CA PRO A 71 -22.51 -8.50 -13.77
C PRO A 71 -21.74 -9.39 -12.77
N LEU A 72 -20.40 -9.40 -12.81
CA LEU A 72 -19.57 -10.30 -12.01
C LEU A 72 -19.57 -9.93 -10.52
N ILE A 73 -19.58 -8.63 -10.22
CA ILE A 73 -19.59 -8.12 -8.85
C ILE A 73 -20.65 -7.03 -8.71
N THR A 74 -21.44 -7.08 -7.63
CA THR A 74 -22.39 -6.00 -7.27
C THR A 74 -21.64 -4.82 -6.67
N GLU A 75 -22.18 -3.61 -6.83
CA GLU A 75 -21.58 -2.38 -6.27
C GLU A 75 -21.38 -2.46 -4.74
N GLU A 76 -22.32 -3.11 -4.03
CA GLU A 76 -22.20 -3.33 -2.58
C GLU A 76 -21.02 -4.25 -2.24
N HIS A 77 -20.86 -5.36 -2.98
CA HIS A 77 -19.78 -6.30 -2.78
C HIS A 77 -18.42 -5.67 -3.12
N ARG A 78 -18.36 -4.88 -4.21
CA ARG A 78 -17.18 -4.09 -4.58
C ARG A 78 -16.76 -3.15 -3.45
N ARG A 79 -17.70 -2.39 -2.87
CA ARG A 79 -17.41 -1.48 -1.74
C ARG A 79 -16.90 -2.21 -0.51
N LYS A 80 -17.45 -3.39 -0.21
CA LYS A 80 -16.98 -4.21 0.92
C LYS A 80 -15.54 -4.68 0.67
N LEU A 81 -15.25 -5.22 -0.50
CA LEU A 81 -13.90 -5.62 -0.90
C LEU A 81 -12.91 -4.45 -0.84
N GLU A 82 -13.32 -3.27 -1.32
CA GLU A 82 -12.50 -2.07 -1.30
C GLU A 82 -12.15 -1.64 0.13
N ASN A 83 -13.12 -1.62 1.04
CA ASN A 83 -12.90 -1.28 2.44
C ASN A 83 -11.96 -2.29 3.13
N GLU A 84 -12.19 -3.58 2.91
CA GLU A 84 -11.33 -4.63 3.46
C GLU A 84 -9.90 -4.56 2.93
N ALA A 85 -9.74 -4.32 1.63
CA ALA A 85 -8.44 -4.19 0.98
C ALA A 85 -7.71 -2.91 1.45
N LYS A 86 -8.42 -1.78 1.60
CA LYS A 86 -7.88 -0.52 2.14
C LYS A 86 -7.38 -0.69 3.58
N SER A 87 -8.22 -1.23 4.47
CA SER A 87 -7.81 -1.47 5.86
C SER A 87 -6.62 -2.42 5.95
N TRP A 88 -6.62 -3.47 5.13
CA TRP A 88 -5.50 -4.41 5.09
C TRP A 88 -4.21 -3.75 4.59
N LEU A 89 -4.27 -2.97 3.50
CA LEU A 89 -3.11 -2.24 2.97
C LEU A 89 -2.54 -1.28 4.01
N GLN A 90 -3.38 -0.51 4.71
CA GLN A 90 -2.92 0.38 5.77
C GLN A 90 -2.17 -0.35 6.87
N ILE A 91 -2.71 -1.49 7.34
CA ILE A 91 -2.06 -2.32 8.36
C ILE A 91 -0.71 -2.85 7.84
N GLN A 92 -0.65 -3.35 6.60
CA GLN A 92 0.60 -3.88 6.05
C GLN A 92 1.64 -2.82 5.75
N THR A 93 1.23 -1.63 5.28
CA THR A 93 2.13 -0.50 5.10
C THR A 93 2.74 -0.11 6.45
N HIS A 94 1.93 -0.02 7.50
CA HIS A 94 2.43 0.28 8.84
C HIS A 94 3.37 -0.82 9.38
N LYS A 95 3.00 -2.10 9.24
CA LYS A 95 3.87 -3.22 9.63
C LYS A 95 5.18 -3.22 8.88
N SER A 96 5.15 -3.01 7.56
CA SER A 96 6.34 -2.96 6.72
C SER A 96 7.21 -1.76 7.10
N ALA A 97 6.62 -0.61 7.43
CA ALA A 97 7.35 0.57 7.92
C ALA A 97 8.03 0.30 9.28
N LEU A 98 7.37 -0.42 10.19
CA LEU A 98 7.98 -0.84 11.46
C LEU A 98 9.12 -1.84 11.25
N GLU A 99 8.95 -2.81 10.34
CA GLU A 99 9.96 -3.83 10.02
C GLU A 99 11.26 -3.21 9.47
N ILE A 100 11.17 -2.12 8.70
CA ILE A 100 12.32 -1.38 8.16
C ILE A 100 12.83 -0.26 9.08
N GLY A 101 12.26 -0.11 10.29
CA GLY A 101 12.65 0.92 11.26
C GLY A 101 12.23 2.35 10.88
N ALA A 102 11.35 2.50 9.88
CA ALA A 102 10.83 3.78 9.41
C ALA A 102 9.48 4.17 10.03
N GLY A 103 8.87 3.27 10.83
CA GLY A 103 7.62 3.51 11.53
C GLY A 103 7.86 4.02 12.95
N ILE A 104 7.07 5.02 13.38
CA ILE A 104 6.96 5.38 14.79
C ILE A 104 6.06 4.33 15.46
N ASN A 105 6.54 3.70 16.53
CA ASN A 105 5.76 2.76 17.33
C ASN A 105 4.71 3.52 18.16
N THR A 106 3.62 3.94 17.53
CA THR A 106 2.55 4.73 18.18
C THR A 106 1.61 3.89 19.05
N TYR A 107 1.86 2.59 19.24
CA TYR A 107 1.00 1.70 20.03
C TYR A 107 1.38 1.60 21.53
N ILE A 108 2.25 2.45 22.06
CA ILE A 108 2.63 2.38 23.49
C ILE A 108 1.69 3.15 24.44
N ASN A 109 0.76 4.01 23.99
CA ASN A 109 -0.02 4.85 24.90
C ASN A 109 -1.55 4.88 24.68
N GLN A 110 -2.21 3.73 24.49
CA GLN A 110 -3.69 3.69 24.50
C GLN A 110 -4.34 2.70 25.48
N TRP A 111 -3.59 2.13 26.43
CA TRP A 111 -4.18 1.28 27.50
C TRP A 111 -3.63 1.57 28.91
N GLN A 112 -3.38 2.84 29.23
CA GLN A 112 -3.22 3.26 30.63
C GLN A 112 -4.05 4.51 30.93
N ILE A 113 -5.35 4.31 31.15
CA ILE A 113 -6.16 5.07 32.12
C ILE A 113 -7.12 4.06 32.77
#